data_AF-A0A6V7MCL7-F1
#
_entry.id   AF-A0A6V7MCL7-F1
#
_cell.length_a   1.000
_cell.length_b   1.000
_cell.length_c   1.000
_cell.angle_alpha   90.00
_cell.angle_beta   90.00
_cell.angle_gamma   90.00
#
_symmetry.space_group_name_H-M   'P 1'
#
loop_
_entity.id
_entity.type
_entity.pdbx_description
1 polymer ?
#
loop_
_entity_poly.entity_id
_entity_poly.type
_entity_poly.pdbx_seq_one_letter_code
_entity_poly.pdbx_strand_id
1 'polypeptide(L)'
;RLGSVRGEDLAYIFGLPLISGGPFFSMNYSRQDQGVSEAVLTFFTNFAKTGNPNLPHNIESVDYGTPKEKARFRGLTWDQYETGSQFYLTI
;
A
#
# COMPACT_ATOMS: atom_id res chain seq x y z
N ARG A 1 5.24 17.74 11.69
CA ARG A 1 5.41 16.63 10.73
C ARG A 1 4.92 17.16 9.39
N LEU A 2 5.76 17.22 8.35
CA LEU A 2 5.28 17.50 7.00
C LEU A 2 4.39 16.31 6.60
N GLY A 3 3.15 16.59 6.17
CA GLY A 3 2.24 15.56 5.66
C GLY A 3 2.64 15.12 4.25
N SER A 4 1.86 14.21 3.65
CA SER A 4 2.03 13.87 2.24
C SER A 4 1.59 15.05 1.35
N VAL A 5 2.28 15.25 0.23
CA VAL A 5 1.91 16.24 -0.80
C VAL A 5 1.21 15.58 -1.98
N ARG A 6 0.48 16.39 -2.75
CA ARG A 6 -0.26 15.92 -3.93
C ARG A 6 0.65 15.18 -4.90
N GLY A 7 0.25 13.97 -5.29
CA GLY A 7 0.90 13.16 -6.34
C GLY A 7 1.97 12.20 -5.83
N GLU A 8 2.32 12.22 -4.54
CA GLU A 8 3.23 11.22 -3.96
C GLU A 8 2.63 9.81 -3.97
N ASP A 9 1.31 9.71 -3.85
CA ASP A 9 0.53 8.47 -3.87
C ASP A 9 0.73 7.64 -5.15
N LEU A 10 0.92 8.32 -6.29
CA LEU A 10 1.14 7.66 -7.58
C LEU A 10 2.35 6.73 -7.56
N ALA A 11 3.44 7.14 -6.91
CA ALA A 11 4.64 6.32 -6.84
C ALA A 11 4.40 4.97 -6.16
N TYR A 12 3.61 4.97 -5.08
CA TYR A 12 3.26 3.77 -4.32
C TYR A 12 2.26 2.88 -5.07
N ILE A 13 1.28 3.48 -5.75
CA ILE A 13 0.30 2.77 -6.60
C ILE A 13 0.98 2.09 -7.79
N PHE A 14 2.05 2.68 -8.35
CA PHE A 14 2.80 2.10 -9.45
C PHE A 14 3.99 1.22 -9.03
N GLY A 15 4.20 1.00 -7.73
CA GLY A 15 5.26 0.10 -7.26
C GLY A 15 6.68 0.66 -7.35
N LEU A 16 6.86 1.98 -7.52
CA LEU A 16 8.19 2.59 -7.65
C LEU A 16 9.11 2.34 -6.45
N PRO A 17 8.64 2.33 -5.18
CA PRO A 17 9.48 1.96 -4.05
C PRO A 17 10.13 0.58 -4.16
N LEU A 18 9.46 -0.38 -4.82
CA LEU A 18 9.93 -1.76 -4.98
C LEU A 18 11.10 -1.90 -5.96
N ILE A 19 11.28 -0.90 -6.84
CA ILE A 19 12.35 -0.86 -7.84
C ILE A 19 13.36 0.27 -7.59
N SER A 20 13.31 0.89 -6.41
CA SER A 20 14.15 2.06 -6.05
C SER A 20 13.94 3.28 -6.96
N GLY A 21 12.72 3.46 -7.45
CA GLY A 21 12.32 4.59 -8.28
C GLY A 21 12.47 4.36 -9.78
N GLY A 22 12.34 5.44 -10.55
CA GLY A 22 12.46 5.43 -12.00
C GLY A 22 13.02 6.73 -12.55
N PRO A 23 13.27 6.82 -13.87
CA PRO A 23 13.93 7.97 -14.49
C PRO A 23 13.26 9.32 -14.20
N PHE A 24 11.93 9.32 -14.06
CA PHE A 24 11.12 10.52 -13.82
C PHE A 24 10.66 10.67 -12.36
N PHE A 25 10.98 9.69 -11.52
CA PHE A 25 10.55 9.60 -10.12
C PHE A 25 11.70 9.07 -9.27
N SER A 26 12.82 9.79 -9.32
CA SER A 26 14.00 9.50 -8.50
C SER A 26 13.74 9.97 -7.07
N MET A 27 13.53 9.03 -6.18
CA MET A 27 13.41 9.28 -4.74
C MET A 27 14.17 8.20 -3.97
N ASN A 28 14.68 8.57 -2.80
CA ASN A 28 15.34 7.66 -1.89
C ASN A 28 14.28 6.90 -1.08
N TYR A 29 13.64 5.92 -1.72
CA TYR A 29 12.66 5.07 -1.04
C TYR A 29 13.32 4.23 0.03
N SER A 30 12.73 4.28 1.22
CA SER A 30 13.11 3.45 2.36
C SER A 30 12.44 2.08 2.30
N ARG A 31 12.84 1.17 3.19
CA ARG A 31 12.13 -0.10 3.38
C ARG A 31 10.70 0.08 3.90
N GLN A 32 10.43 1.18 4.61
CA GLN A 32 9.07 1.51 5.02
C GLN A 32 8.21 1.87 3.81
N ASP A 33 8.78 2.56 2.83
CA ASP A 33 8.08 2.91 1.59
C ASP A 33 7.75 1.67 0.75
N GLN A 34 8.65 0.68 0.75
CA GLN A 34 8.39 -0.63 0.13
C GLN A 34 7.18 -1.31 0.78
N GLY A 35 7.13 -1.37 2.11
CA GLY A 35 5.99 -1.95 2.83
C GLY A 35 4.66 -1.21 2.56
N VAL A 36 4.69 0.13 2.48
CA VAL A 36 3.51 0.91 2.08
C VAL A 36 3.09 0.57 0.64
N SER A 37 4.03 0.51 -0.29
CA SER A 37 3.75 0.19 -1.69
C SER A 37 3.17 -1.21 -1.87
N GLU A 38 3.70 -2.20 -1.14
CA GLU A 38 3.14 -3.56 -1.11
C GLU A 38 1.69 -3.57 -0.63
N ALA A 39 1.40 -2.87 0.48
CA ALA A 39 0.04 -2.80 1.03
C ALA A 39 -0.93 -2.11 0.06
N VAL A 40 -0.53 -0.96 -0.51
CA VAL A 40 -1.33 -0.22 -1.50
C VAL A 40 -1.62 -1.09 -2.72
N LEU A 41 -0.60 -1.71 -3.33
CA LEU A 41 -0.75 -2.58 -4.49
C LEU A 41 -1.63 -3.79 -4.19
N THR A 42 -1.49 -4.38 -3.00
CA THR A 42 -2.31 -5.50 -2.56
C THR A 42 -3.78 -5.10 -2.54
N PHE A 43 -4.13 -4.03 -1.83
CA PHE A 43 -5.53 -3.56 -1.76
C PHE A 43 -6.08 -3.16 -3.13
N PHE A 44 -5.31 -2.41 -3.94
CA PHE A 44 -5.76 -1.97 -5.27
C PHE A 44 -6.00 -3.14 -6.22
N THR A 45 -5.07 -4.09 -6.27
CA THR A 45 -5.20 -5.24 -7.17
C THR A 45 -6.28 -6.22 -6.70
N ASN A 46 -6.48 -6.38 -5.39
CA ASN A 46 -7.59 -7.13 -4.82
C ASN A 46 -8.94 -6.55 -5.19
N PHE A 47 -9.09 -5.24 -5.02
CA PHE A 47 -10.29 -4.53 -5.42
C PHE A 47 -10.54 -4.69 -6.93
N ALA A 48 -9.51 -4.52 -7.77
CA ALA A 48 -9.64 -4.71 -9.21
C ALA A 48 -10.07 -6.14 -9.59
N LYS A 49 -9.65 -7.16 -8.85
CA LYS A 49 -9.99 -8.57 -9.09
C LYS A 49 -11.37 -8.96 -8.58
N THR A 50 -11.79 -8.45 -7.43
CA THR A 50 -12.93 -9.01 -6.67
C THR A 50 -13.99 -7.99 -6.28
N GLY A 51 -13.72 -6.70 -6.40
CA GLY A 51 -14.53 -5.62 -5.83
C GLY A 51 -14.36 -5.44 -4.31
N ASN A 52 -13.57 -6.28 -3.64
CA ASN A 52 -13.25 -6.16 -2.21
C ASN A 52 -11.73 -6.05 -2.02
N PRO A 53 -11.20 -4.95 -1.46
CA PRO A 53 -9.76 -4.76 -1.29
C PRO A 53 -9.12 -5.82 -0.35
N ASN A 54 -9.91 -6.46 0.51
CA ASN A 54 -9.42 -7.45 1.48
C ASN A 54 -9.40 -8.89 0.93
N LEU A 55 -9.87 -9.11 -0.31
CA LEU A 55 -9.97 -10.43 -0.93
C LEU A 55 -9.11 -10.57 -2.19
N PRO A 56 -8.38 -11.69 -2.37
CA PRO A 56 -8.34 -12.87 -1.49
C PRO A 56 -7.48 -12.65 -0.24
N HIS A 57 -7.78 -13.38 0.84
CA HIS A 57 -7.01 -13.30 2.09
C HIS A 57 -5.60 -13.90 1.98
N ASN A 58 -5.38 -14.80 1.02
CA ASN A 58 -4.11 -15.51 0.84
C ASN A 58 -3.37 -14.94 -0.35
N ILE A 59 -2.61 -13.87 -0.10
CA ILE A 59 -1.68 -13.33 -1.08
C ILE A 59 -0.30 -13.60 -0.52
N GLU A 60 0.43 -14.48 -1.20
CA GLU A 60 1.86 -14.63 -0.96
C GLU A 60 2.51 -13.29 -1.36
N SER A 61 2.75 -12.44 -0.35
CA SER A 61 3.50 -11.20 -0.56
C SER A 61 4.88 -11.60 -1.06
N VAL A 62 5.29 -11.06 -2.20
CA VAL A 62 6.67 -11.21 -2.66
C VAL A 62 7.55 -10.47 -1.63
N ASP A 63 8.58 -11.13 -1.14
CA ASP A 63 9.32 -10.75 0.08
C ASP A 63 10.23 -9.52 -0.15
N TYR A 64 9.68 -8.29 -0.13
CA TYR A 64 10.50 -7.07 -0.24
C TYR A 64 10.76 -6.38 1.12
N GLY A 65 9.91 -6.62 2.13
CA GLY A 65 10.04 -6.03 3.48
C GLY A 65 10.76 -6.88 4.54
N THR A 66 11.27 -6.23 5.60
CA THR A 66 11.74 -6.94 6.81
C THR A 66 10.56 -7.60 7.55
N PRO A 67 10.79 -8.63 8.40
CA PRO A 67 9.71 -9.24 9.19
C PRO A 67 8.91 -8.24 10.04
N LYS A 68 9.55 -7.16 10.51
CA LYS A 68 8.90 -6.08 11.27
C LYS A 68 7.96 -5.24 10.40
N GLU A 69 8.34 -4.96 9.17
CA GLU A 69 7.51 -4.21 8.22
C GLU A 69 6.31 -5.06 7.77
N LYS A 70 6.53 -6.35 7.51
CA LYS A 70 5.44 -7.30 7.24
C LYS A 70 4.43 -7.38 8.38
N ALA A 71 4.90 -7.32 9.63
CA ALA A 71 4.02 -7.35 10.79
C ALA A 71 3.14 -6.11 10.93
N ARG A 72 3.58 -4.94 10.42
CA ARG A 72 2.83 -3.68 10.52
C ARG A 72 1.53 -3.70 9.72
N PHE A 73 1.54 -4.31 8.54
CA PHE A 73 0.38 -4.39 7.65
C PHE A 73 -0.38 -5.72 7.77
N ARG A 74 0.15 -6.66 8.57
CA ARG A 74 -0.52 -7.94 8.83
C ARG A 74 -1.85 -7.69 9.56
N GLY A 75 -2.94 -8.17 8.96
CA GLY A 75 -4.29 -8.02 9.53
C GLY A 75 -4.87 -6.62 9.37
N LEU A 76 -4.21 -5.71 8.66
CA LEU A 76 -4.81 -4.44 8.25
C LEU A 76 -5.97 -4.72 7.29
N THR A 77 -7.14 -4.16 7.58
CA THR A 77 -8.32 -4.24 6.72
C THR A 77 -8.69 -2.86 6.20
N TRP A 78 -9.23 -2.83 4.99
CA TRP A 78 -9.89 -1.66 4.43
C TRP A 78 -11.40 -1.88 4.51
N ASP A 79 -11.98 -1.39 5.60
CA ASP A 79 -13.42 -1.53 5.84
C ASP A 79 -14.23 -0.67 4.86
N GLN A 80 -15.43 -1.13 4.53
CA GLN A 80 -16.31 -0.42 3.62
C GLN A 80 -16.71 0.93 4.22
N TYR A 81 -16.58 1.98 3.42
CA TYR A 81 -17.10 3.29 3.79
C TYR A 81 -18.63 3.24 3.80
N GLU A 82 -19.22 3.62 4.93
CA GLU A 82 -20.65 3.85 5.07
C GLU A 82 -20.88 5.28 5.55
N THR A 83 -22.01 5.90 5.18
CA THR A 83 -22.33 7.28 5.57
C THR A 83 -22.48 7.45 7.09
N GLY A 84 -22.86 6.38 7.80
CA GLY A 84 -23.00 6.37 9.25
C GLY A 84 -21.68 6.22 10.02
N SER A 85 -20.78 5.34 9.55
CA SER A 85 -19.49 5.08 10.22
C SER A 85 -18.36 5.98 9.73
N GLN A 86 -18.40 6.36 8.45
CA GLN A 86 -17.38 7.12 7.74
C GLN A 86 -15.96 6.55 7.86
N PHE A 87 -15.85 5.22 8.04
CA PHE A 87 -14.55 4.58 8.16
C PHE A 87 -13.72 4.74 6.89
N TYR A 88 -12.45 5.06 7.08
CA TYR A 88 -11.48 5.18 6.02
C TYR A 88 -10.17 4.52 6.45
N LEU A 89 -9.45 3.97 5.48
CA LEU A 89 -8.12 3.44 5.71
C LEU A 89 -7.11 4.60 5.75
N THR A 90 -6.35 4.72 6.83
CA THR A 90 -5.13 5.54 6.87
C THR A 90 -3.94 4.66 6.57
N ILE A 91 -3.18 5.01 5.53
CA ILE A 91 -2.01 4.27 5.08
C ILE A 91 -0.78 5.17 5.00
#